data_AF-A0A1J8QAJ9-F1
#
_entry.id   AF-A0A1J8QAJ9-F1
#
_cell.length_a   1.000
_cell.length_b   1.000
_cell.length_c   1.000
_cell.angle_alpha   90.00
_cell.angle_beta   90.00
_cell.angle_gamma   90.00
#
_symmetry.space_group_name_H-M   'P 1'
#
loop_
_entity.id
_entity.type
_entity.pdbx_description
1 polymer ?
#
loop_
_entity_poly.entity_id
_entity_poly.type
_entity_poly.pdbx_seq_one_letter_code
_entity_poly.pdbx_strand_id
1 'polypeptide(L)'
;MPVTAVNNSSPGKTGLDRFNYGNIAAENQPRYSAHVVLAYIFTFWIYWNIRREMRHFITVRQLHLINPAHSKSVQANTILVTGIPVKYLSEPALSQLYSHLPGGIAKVWLNRDLKDLPSIYDRRLAACGKLESAETSLLSTAAKLRRKELKKADGTNESFESADPERNVALAERLVPKDQWPTHRLPAGFMPFSLPFIGEKVDTIDWCRKEIAATTGLLIKGRQTVADESLSLSEDVNGDGKVDRQDLNKQTYPPL
;
A
#
# COMPACT_ATOMS: atom_id res chain seq x y z
N MET A 1 17.88 -43.22 16.20
CA MET A 1 19.30 -43.10 16.59
C MET A 1 19.90 -44.39 17.14
N PRO A 2 19.32 -45.10 18.14
CA PRO A 2 19.92 -46.37 18.60
C PRO A 2 19.79 -47.50 17.57
N VAL A 3 18.70 -47.50 16.79
CA VAL A 3 18.40 -48.54 15.77
C VAL A 3 19.46 -48.66 14.68
N THR A 4 20.10 -47.54 14.30
CA THR A 4 21.12 -47.49 13.23
C THR A 4 22.55 -47.69 13.74
N ALA A 5 22.80 -47.43 15.03
CA ALA A 5 24.16 -47.34 15.59
C ALA A 5 24.57 -48.52 16.49
N VAL A 6 23.65 -49.20 17.16
CA VAL A 6 23.97 -50.28 18.11
C VAL A 6 24.13 -51.61 17.36
N ASN A 7 25.21 -52.36 17.61
CA ASN A 7 25.48 -53.68 17.02
C ASN A 7 25.29 -53.72 15.49
N ASN A 8 25.81 -52.70 14.80
CA ASN A 8 25.92 -52.60 13.34
C ASN A 8 27.33 -52.09 13.03
N SER A 9 28.20 -52.94 12.49
CA SER A 9 29.56 -52.57 12.10
C SER A 9 29.68 -52.70 10.58
N SER A 10 29.49 -51.60 9.85
CA SER A 10 29.77 -51.56 8.42
C SER A 10 31.17 -50.97 8.19
N PRO A 11 32.05 -51.61 7.40
CA PRO A 11 33.41 -51.11 7.16
C PRO A 11 33.37 -49.70 6.56
N GLY A 12 34.11 -48.76 7.16
CA GLY A 12 34.28 -47.40 6.63
C GLY A 12 33.24 -46.35 7.03
N LYS A 13 32.21 -46.69 7.83
CA LYS A 13 31.22 -45.71 8.32
C LYS A 13 31.45 -45.34 9.78
N THR A 14 32.29 -44.33 10.01
CA THR A 14 32.65 -43.82 11.34
C THR A 14 32.06 -42.43 11.58
N GLY A 15 31.82 -42.05 12.85
CA GLY A 15 31.33 -40.70 13.19
C GLY A 15 29.84 -40.50 12.86
N LEU A 16 29.52 -39.45 12.12
CA LEU A 16 28.14 -39.04 11.79
C LEU A 16 27.42 -40.07 10.90
N ASP A 17 28.17 -40.74 10.01
CA ASP A 17 27.62 -41.74 9.08
C ASP A 17 27.04 -42.97 9.78
N ARG A 18 27.42 -43.21 11.05
CA ARG A 18 26.87 -44.28 11.88
C ARG A 18 25.36 -44.11 12.16
N PHE A 19 24.86 -42.87 12.12
CA PHE A 19 23.46 -42.58 12.41
C PHE A 19 22.56 -42.56 11.17
N ASN A 20 23.15 -42.58 9.98
CA ASN A 20 22.43 -42.57 8.73
C ASN A 20 21.75 -43.93 8.47
N TYR A 21 20.59 -43.93 7.78
CA TYR A 21 19.84 -45.15 7.45
C TYR A 21 20.66 -46.13 6.58
N GLY A 22 21.65 -45.62 5.85
CA GLY A 22 22.56 -46.42 5.04
C GLY A 22 23.63 -47.20 5.83
N ASN A 23 23.68 -47.13 7.17
CA ASN A 23 24.61 -47.91 8.00
C ASN A 23 24.08 -49.30 8.41
N ILE A 24 22.84 -49.65 8.05
CA ILE A 24 22.24 -50.95 8.40
C ILE A 24 22.81 -52.03 7.45
N ALA A 25 23.48 -53.03 8.02
CA ALA A 25 24.05 -54.15 7.28
C ALA A 25 22.96 -55.07 6.70
N ALA A 26 23.28 -55.80 5.61
CA ALA A 26 22.34 -56.69 4.92
C ALA A 26 21.76 -57.81 5.82
N GLU A 27 22.49 -58.21 6.86
CA GLU A 27 22.07 -59.17 7.88
C GLU A 27 21.04 -58.61 8.88
N ASN A 28 20.97 -57.28 9.05
CA ASN A 28 20.12 -56.60 10.04
C ASN A 28 19.00 -55.76 9.38
N GLN A 29 18.58 -56.13 8.17
CA GLN A 29 17.46 -55.55 7.42
C GLN A 29 16.15 -55.32 8.21
N PRO A 30 15.67 -56.18 9.13
CA PRO A 30 14.41 -55.93 9.85
C PRO A 30 14.41 -54.64 10.68
N ARG A 31 15.57 -54.04 10.97
CA ARG A 31 15.67 -52.77 11.69
C ARG A 31 15.12 -51.56 10.92
N TYR A 32 15.00 -51.64 9.59
CA TYR A 32 14.35 -50.59 8.78
C TYR A 32 12.88 -50.39 9.15
N SER A 33 12.20 -51.43 9.63
CA SER A 33 10.80 -51.36 10.07
C SER A 33 10.58 -50.30 11.15
N ALA A 34 11.55 -50.11 12.06
CA ALA A 34 11.45 -49.12 13.12
C ALA A 34 11.40 -47.67 12.59
N HIS A 35 12.11 -47.37 11.48
CA HIS A 35 12.03 -46.05 10.84
C HIS A 35 10.68 -45.82 10.17
N VAL A 36 10.12 -46.84 9.53
CA VAL A 36 8.79 -46.79 8.90
C VAL A 36 7.70 -46.61 9.96
N VAL A 37 7.76 -47.37 11.06
CA VAL A 37 6.83 -47.23 12.19
C VAL A 37 6.91 -45.85 12.81
N LEU A 38 8.13 -45.34 13.04
CA LEU A 38 8.33 -44.00 13.58
C LEU A 38 7.81 -42.92 12.61
N ALA A 39 8.00 -43.09 11.30
CA ALA A 39 7.42 -42.20 10.30
C ALA A 39 5.88 -42.17 10.39
N TYR A 40 5.21 -43.32 10.45
CA TYR A 40 3.76 -43.38 10.62
C TYR A 40 3.27 -42.75 11.93
N ILE A 41 3.97 -42.97 13.05
CA ILE A 41 3.66 -42.35 14.33
C ILE A 41 3.76 -40.82 14.22
N PHE A 42 4.84 -40.30 13.63
CA PHE A 42 5.00 -38.86 13.43
C PHE A 42 3.95 -38.29 12.46
N THR A 43 3.65 -38.97 11.36
CA THR A 43 2.61 -38.54 10.41
C THR A 43 1.25 -38.50 11.10
N PHE A 44 0.89 -39.53 11.87
CA PHE A 44 -0.36 -39.54 12.65
C PHE A 44 -0.39 -38.43 13.70
N TRP A 45 0.71 -38.23 14.43
CA TRP A 45 0.83 -37.16 15.43
C TRP A 45 0.69 -35.77 14.80
N ILE A 46 1.34 -35.52 13.67
CA ILE A 46 1.24 -34.26 12.91
C ILE A 46 -0.21 -34.07 12.43
N TYR A 47 -0.82 -35.10 11.84
CA TYR A 47 -2.21 -35.03 11.39
C TYR A 47 -3.18 -34.75 12.54
N TRP A 48 -2.98 -35.40 13.69
CA TRP A 48 -3.75 -35.16 14.90
C TRP A 48 -3.59 -33.72 15.40
N ASN A 49 -2.37 -33.17 15.42
CA ASN A 49 -2.11 -31.78 15.79
C ASN A 49 -2.77 -30.81 14.81
N ILE A 50 -2.61 -31.00 13.49
CA ILE A 50 -3.26 -30.17 12.47
C ILE A 50 -4.78 -30.16 12.68
N ARG A 51 -5.39 -31.33 12.93
CA ARG A 51 -6.84 -31.42 13.17
C ARG A 51 -7.27 -30.77 14.48
N ARG A 52 -6.44 -30.82 15.52
CA ARG A 52 -6.68 -30.14 16.81
C ARG A 52 -6.60 -28.63 16.64
N GLU A 53 -5.53 -28.12 16.03
CA GLU A 53 -5.30 -26.70 15.81
C GLU A 53 -6.31 -26.10 14.82
N MET A 54 -6.67 -26.82 13.74
CA MET A 54 -7.69 -26.37 12.79
C MET A 54 -9.06 -26.22 13.47
N ARG A 55 -9.45 -27.16 14.33
CA ARG A 55 -10.70 -27.02 15.10
C ARG A 55 -10.66 -25.82 16.03
N HIS A 56 -9.56 -25.63 16.75
CA HIS A 56 -9.38 -24.47 17.62
C HIS A 56 -9.43 -23.15 16.83
N PHE A 57 -8.73 -23.07 15.70
CA PHE A 57 -8.72 -21.91 14.81
C PHE A 57 -10.13 -21.56 14.32
N ILE A 58 -10.93 -22.55 13.91
CA ILE A 58 -12.31 -22.33 13.46
C ILE A 58 -13.14 -21.74 14.60
N THR A 59 -13.06 -22.30 15.82
CA THR A 59 -13.80 -21.77 16.97
C THR A 59 -13.38 -20.34 17.31
N VAL A 60 -12.07 -20.06 17.37
CA VAL A 60 -11.55 -18.72 17.67
C VAL A 60 -11.95 -17.72 16.58
N ARG A 61 -11.89 -18.12 15.31
CA ARG A 61 -12.33 -17.29 14.18
C ARG A 61 -13.81 -16.98 14.26
N GLN A 62 -14.66 -17.96 14.56
CA GLN A 62 -16.09 -17.74 14.72
C GLN A 62 -16.38 -16.78 15.88
N LEU A 63 -15.72 -16.95 17.03
CA LEU A 63 -15.82 -16.03 18.15
C LEU A 63 -15.37 -14.62 17.79
N HIS A 64 -14.29 -14.48 17.02
CA HIS A 64 -13.82 -13.19 16.53
C HIS A 64 -14.84 -12.54 15.57
N LEU A 65 -15.45 -13.32 14.67
CA LEU A 65 -16.42 -12.82 13.71
C LEU A 65 -17.74 -12.36 14.38
N ILE A 66 -18.14 -13.01 15.46
CA ILE A 66 -19.35 -12.68 16.24
C ILE A 66 -19.11 -11.50 17.19
N ASN A 67 -17.85 -11.18 17.50
CA ASN A 67 -17.51 -10.08 18.40
C ASN A 67 -18.13 -8.76 17.90
N PRO A 68 -18.91 -8.03 18.72
CA PRO A 68 -19.50 -6.75 18.34
C PRO A 68 -18.50 -5.71 17.82
N ALA A 69 -17.24 -5.74 18.27
CA ALA A 69 -16.19 -4.85 17.78
C ALA A 69 -15.88 -5.09 16.29
N HIS A 70 -15.88 -6.35 15.84
CA HIS A 70 -15.66 -6.68 14.44
C HIS A 70 -16.96 -6.58 13.62
N SER A 71 -18.09 -7.06 14.14
CA SER A 71 -19.38 -7.00 13.45
C SER A 71 -19.83 -5.56 13.15
N LYS A 72 -19.47 -4.57 13.97
CA LYS A 72 -19.74 -3.15 13.67
C LYS A 72 -18.75 -2.52 12.69
N SER A 73 -17.66 -3.20 12.34
CA SER A 73 -16.65 -2.67 11.43
C SER A 73 -17.18 -2.51 10.01
N VAL A 74 -16.64 -1.53 9.28
CA VAL A 74 -17.01 -1.27 7.88
C VAL A 74 -16.70 -2.49 7.01
N GLN A 75 -15.62 -3.23 7.31
CA GLN A 75 -15.24 -4.43 6.56
C GLN A 75 -16.26 -5.57 6.69
N ALA A 76 -16.87 -5.75 7.86
CA ALA A 76 -17.88 -6.78 8.08
C ALA A 76 -19.24 -6.43 7.45
N ASN A 77 -19.55 -5.14 7.34
CA ASN A 77 -20.85 -4.64 6.86
C ASN A 77 -20.86 -4.20 5.39
N THR A 78 -19.70 -4.16 4.72
CA THR A 78 -19.60 -3.75 3.31
C THR A 78 -19.43 -4.97 2.42
N ILE A 79 -20.28 -5.08 1.40
CA ILE A 79 -20.18 -6.12 0.38
C ILE A 79 -19.78 -5.51 -0.97
N LEU A 80 -18.97 -6.24 -1.74
CA LEU A 80 -18.67 -5.90 -3.13
C LEU A 80 -19.61 -6.68 -4.05
N VAL A 81 -20.41 -5.97 -4.83
CA VAL A 81 -21.30 -6.57 -5.84
C VAL A 81 -20.69 -6.33 -7.21
N THR A 82 -20.41 -7.42 -7.93
CA THR A 82 -19.83 -7.40 -9.29
C THR A 82 -20.86 -7.86 -10.32
N GLY A 83 -20.72 -7.41 -11.58
CA GLY A 83 -21.56 -7.89 -12.70
C GLY A 83 -22.96 -7.28 -12.77
N ILE A 84 -23.12 -6.03 -12.33
CA ILE A 84 -24.41 -5.32 -12.34
C ILE A 84 -24.73 -4.86 -13.77
N PRO A 85 -25.91 -5.17 -14.33
CA PRO A 85 -26.37 -4.63 -15.61
C PRO A 85 -26.48 -3.11 -15.56
N VAL A 86 -26.15 -2.43 -16.68
CA VAL A 86 -26.09 -0.94 -16.75
C VAL A 86 -27.40 -0.26 -16.32
N LYS A 87 -28.56 -0.89 -16.62
CA LYS A 87 -29.88 -0.40 -16.18
C LYS A 87 -30.06 -0.29 -14.66
N TYR A 88 -29.28 -1.04 -13.88
CA TYR A 88 -29.27 -1.02 -12.42
C TYR A 88 -27.99 -0.39 -11.86
N LEU A 89 -27.13 0.19 -12.69
CA LEU A 89 -25.85 0.81 -12.29
C LEU A 89 -26.06 2.25 -11.80
N SER A 90 -27.08 2.46 -10.96
CA SER A 90 -27.34 3.75 -10.33
C SER A 90 -27.57 3.56 -8.83
N GLU A 91 -27.13 4.54 -8.03
CA GLU A 91 -27.34 4.54 -6.59
C GLU A 91 -28.81 4.33 -6.18
N PRO A 92 -29.81 5.02 -6.77
CA PRO A 92 -31.21 4.79 -6.41
C PRO A 92 -31.72 3.40 -6.83
N ALA A 93 -31.33 2.89 -8.01
CA ALA A 93 -31.77 1.57 -8.46
C ALA A 93 -31.19 0.45 -7.59
N LEU A 94 -29.91 0.55 -7.20
CA LEU A 94 -29.29 -0.39 -6.25
C LEU A 94 -29.92 -0.28 -4.87
N SER A 95 -30.19 0.96 -4.42
CA SER A 95 -30.86 1.16 -3.14
C SER A 95 -32.26 0.52 -3.12
N GLN A 96 -33.00 0.61 -4.21
CA GLN A 96 -34.31 -0.02 -4.34
C GLN A 96 -34.20 -1.54 -4.41
N LEU A 97 -33.27 -2.08 -5.20
CA LEU A 97 -33.07 -3.52 -5.38
C LEU A 97 -32.76 -4.21 -4.04
N TYR A 98 -31.88 -3.61 -3.24
CA TYR A 98 -31.43 -4.17 -1.96
C TYR A 98 -32.27 -3.71 -0.77
N SER A 99 -33.29 -2.87 -0.96
CA SER A 99 -34.17 -2.39 0.13
C SER A 99 -34.90 -3.52 0.87
N HIS A 100 -35.11 -4.65 0.19
CA HIS A 100 -35.76 -5.83 0.75
C HIS A 100 -34.86 -6.66 1.68
N LEU A 101 -33.56 -6.39 1.76
CA LEU A 101 -32.68 -7.11 2.68
C LEU A 101 -32.91 -6.67 4.14
N PRO A 102 -32.91 -7.62 5.09
CA PRO A 102 -33.01 -7.28 6.50
C PRO A 102 -31.80 -6.44 6.93
N GLY A 103 -32.06 -5.33 7.62
CA GLY A 103 -31.04 -4.37 8.05
C GLY A 103 -30.89 -3.14 7.14
N GLY A 104 -31.48 -3.18 5.95
CA GLY A 104 -31.45 -2.05 5.01
C GLY A 104 -30.06 -1.71 4.51
N ILE A 105 -29.96 -0.59 3.79
CA ILE A 105 -28.71 -0.13 3.16
C ILE A 105 -28.29 1.16 3.84
N ALA A 106 -27.07 1.18 4.37
CA ALA A 106 -26.52 2.40 4.96
C ALA A 106 -26.07 3.40 3.88
N LYS A 107 -25.35 2.92 2.86
CA LYS A 107 -24.85 3.71 1.74
C LYS A 107 -24.42 2.83 0.58
N VAL A 108 -24.67 3.28 -0.65
CA VAL A 108 -24.15 2.65 -1.87
C VAL A 108 -22.96 3.46 -2.37
N TRP A 109 -21.87 2.77 -2.72
CA TRP A 109 -20.69 3.40 -3.33
C TRP A 109 -20.49 2.80 -4.71
N LEU A 110 -20.58 3.63 -5.74
CA LEU A 110 -20.30 3.20 -7.11
C LEU A 110 -18.80 3.31 -7.39
N ASN A 111 -18.18 2.20 -7.77
CA ASN A 111 -16.79 2.22 -8.22
C ASN A 111 -16.73 2.89 -9.61
N ARG A 112 -15.97 3.99 -9.72
CA ARG A 112 -15.84 4.77 -10.96
C ARG A 112 -14.49 4.52 -11.60
N ASP A 113 -14.44 4.57 -12.92
CA ASP A 113 -13.15 4.61 -13.62
C ASP A 113 -12.52 5.99 -13.45
N LEU A 114 -11.40 6.02 -12.74
CA LEU A 114 -10.67 7.25 -12.43
C LEU A 114 -9.60 7.58 -13.48
N LYS A 115 -9.39 6.73 -14.50
CA LYS A 115 -8.39 6.94 -15.57
C LYS A 115 -7.04 7.42 -15.00
N ASP A 116 -6.61 8.63 -15.36
CA ASP A 116 -5.32 9.20 -14.95
C ASP A 116 -5.33 9.91 -13.58
N LEU A 117 -6.50 10.09 -12.93
CA LEU A 117 -6.60 10.80 -11.65
C LEU A 117 -5.69 10.23 -10.55
N PRO A 118 -5.56 8.89 -10.37
CA PRO A 118 -4.67 8.33 -9.37
C PRO A 118 -3.20 8.73 -9.62
N SER A 119 -2.74 8.68 -10.88
CA SER A 119 -1.38 9.07 -11.23
C SER A 119 -1.11 10.56 -10.95
N ILE A 120 -2.08 11.43 -11.19
CA ILE A 120 -1.98 12.87 -10.89
C ILE A 120 -1.97 13.09 -9.37
N TYR A 121 -2.75 12.32 -8.62
CA TYR A 121 -2.77 12.37 -7.16
C TYR A 121 -1.43 11.93 -6.56
N ASP A 122 -0.86 10.84 -7.04
CA ASP A 122 0.44 10.33 -6.60
C ASP A 122 1.56 11.32 -6.93
N ARG A 123 1.51 11.93 -8.12
CA ARG A 123 2.42 13.01 -8.53
C ARG A 123 2.33 14.21 -7.58
N ARG A 124 1.12 14.61 -7.17
CA ARG A 124 0.91 15.66 -6.17
C ARG A 124 1.47 15.28 -4.81
N LEU A 125 1.24 14.04 -4.35
CA LEU A 125 1.72 13.57 -3.05
C LEU A 125 3.25 13.51 -3.01
N ALA A 126 3.89 13.06 -4.11
CA ALA A 126 5.33 13.10 -4.26
C ALA A 126 5.88 14.54 -4.24
N ALA A 127 5.20 15.51 -4.86
CA ALA A 127 5.57 16.92 -4.80
C ALA A 127 5.40 17.51 -3.39
N CYS A 128 4.33 17.16 -2.67
CA CYS A 128 4.14 17.57 -1.27
C CYS A 128 5.25 17.02 -0.36
N GLY A 129 5.58 15.73 -0.45
CA GLY A 129 6.66 15.15 0.36
C GLY A 129 8.03 15.77 0.04
N LYS A 130 8.29 16.13 -1.22
CA LYS A 130 9.49 16.89 -1.62
C LYS A 130 9.50 18.31 -1.07
N LEU A 131 8.35 19.00 -1.07
CA LEU A 131 8.22 20.34 -0.50
C LEU A 131 8.52 20.32 1.00
N GLU A 132 7.93 19.39 1.75
CA GLU A 132 8.18 19.24 3.19
C GLU A 132 9.66 18.99 3.50
N SER A 133 10.32 18.11 2.73
CA SER A 133 11.76 17.85 2.87
C SER A 133 12.63 19.09 2.54
N ALA A 134 12.23 19.87 1.54
CA ALA A 134 12.93 21.10 1.16
C ALA A 134 12.75 22.21 2.21
N GLU A 135 11.53 22.43 2.70
CA GLU A 135 11.23 23.45 3.71
C GLU A 135 11.89 23.12 5.06
N THR A 136 11.89 21.85 5.48
CA THR A 136 12.63 21.41 6.68
C THR A 136 14.14 21.62 6.54
N SER A 137 14.69 21.35 5.36
CA SER A 137 16.09 21.63 5.06
C SER A 137 16.41 23.12 5.13
N LEU A 138 15.55 23.97 4.56
CA LEU A 138 15.66 25.44 4.62
C LEU A 138 15.61 25.94 6.07
N LEU A 139 14.63 25.47 6.85
CA LEU A 139 14.49 25.82 8.25
C LEU A 139 15.71 25.38 9.08
N SER A 140 16.25 24.20 8.80
CA SER A 140 17.48 23.72 9.45
C SER A 140 18.68 24.63 9.17
N THR A 141 18.78 25.16 7.94
CA THR A 141 19.83 26.09 7.53
C THR A 141 19.63 27.45 8.20
N ALA A 142 18.40 27.97 8.21
CA ALA A 142 18.05 29.22 8.90
C ALA A 142 18.38 29.14 10.40
N ALA A 143 18.01 28.04 11.06
CA ALA A 143 18.32 27.81 12.47
C ALA A 143 19.83 27.73 12.74
N LYS A 144 20.60 27.11 11.83
CA LYS A 144 22.08 27.09 11.92
C LYS A 144 22.69 28.48 11.77
N LEU A 145 22.20 29.30 10.85
CA LEU A 145 22.66 30.68 10.66
C LEU A 145 22.35 31.52 11.90
N ARG A 146 21.11 31.49 12.39
CA ARG A 146 20.71 32.20 13.61
C ARG A 146 21.52 31.77 14.83
N ARG A 147 21.78 30.46 14.99
CA ARG A 147 22.65 29.95 16.08
C ARG A 147 24.10 30.45 15.95
N LYS A 148 24.63 30.61 14.74
CA LYS A 148 25.98 31.18 14.52
C LYS A 148 26.00 32.68 14.84
N GLU A 149 24.95 33.42 14.49
CA GLU A 149 24.82 34.84 14.81
C GLU A 149 24.73 35.07 16.31
N LEU A 150 23.87 34.31 17.01
CA LEU A 150 23.76 34.37 18.47
C LEU A 150 25.09 34.07 19.16
N LYS A 151 25.86 33.07 18.70
CA LYS A 151 27.20 32.77 19.23
C LYS A 151 28.23 33.87 18.98
N LYS A 152 28.08 34.65 17.91
CA LYS A 152 28.93 35.83 17.63
C LYS A 152 28.49 37.05 18.46
N ALA A 153 27.18 37.16 18.73
CA ALA A 153 26.58 38.22 19.52
C ALA A 153 26.76 38.04 21.03
N ASP A 154 27.07 36.84 21.53
CA ASP A 154 27.40 36.58 22.95
C ASP A 154 28.73 37.24 23.42
N GLY A 155 29.33 38.11 22.59
CA GLY A 155 30.37 39.09 22.96
C GLY A 155 29.84 40.53 23.15
N THR A 156 28.56 40.80 22.85
CA THR A 156 27.90 42.10 23.00
C THR A 156 26.44 41.87 23.35
N ASN A 157 26.10 42.00 24.64
CA ASN A 157 24.75 41.86 25.19
C ASN A 157 23.72 42.73 24.45
N GLU A 158 22.93 42.13 23.56
CA GLU A 158 21.56 42.59 23.29
C GLU A 158 20.62 41.39 23.15
N SER A 159 19.68 41.32 24.08
CA SER A 159 18.60 40.34 24.16
C SER A 159 17.60 40.57 23.04
N PHE A 160 17.63 39.72 22.01
CA PHE A 160 16.54 39.65 21.03
C PHE A 160 15.49 38.64 21.47
N GLU A 161 14.26 39.13 21.61
CA GLU A 161 13.06 38.39 22.01
C GLU A 161 12.92 37.06 21.26
N SER A 162 12.47 36.05 22.01
CA SER A 162 12.19 34.69 21.58
C SER A 162 11.02 34.65 20.58
N ALA A 163 11.27 35.05 19.34
CA ALA A 163 10.41 34.71 18.21
C ALA A 163 10.64 33.24 17.86
N ASP A 164 9.70 32.40 18.30
CA ASP A 164 9.51 31.01 17.96
C ASP A 164 9.91 30.71 16.49
N PRO A 165 11.01 29.94 16.27
CA PRO A 165 11.51 29.66 14.93
C PRO A 165 10.57 28.77 14.11
N GLU A 166 9.59 28.11 14.73
CA GLU A 166 8.60 27.28 14.02
C GLU A 166 7.50 28.11 13.35
N ARG A 167 7.28 29.36 13.79
CA ARG A 167 6.09 30.13 13.41
C ARG A 167 6.21 30.94 12.11
N ASN A 168 7.38 31.05 11.49
CA ASN A 168 7.55 31.89 10.29
C ASN A 168 8.47 31.28 9.22
N VAL A 169 7.93 30.38 8.39
CA VAL A 169 8.57 29.93 7.13
C VAL A 169 8.98 31.12 6.25
N ALA A 170 8.14 32.16 6.20
CA ALA A 170 8.43 33.41 5.46
C ALA A 170 9.65 34.18 6.02
N LEU A 171 9.94 34.06 7.33
CA LEU A 171 11.12 34.66 7.94
C LEU A 171 12.37 33.84 7.60
N ALA A 172 12.28 32.51 7.53
CA ALA A 172 13.37 31.66 7.10
C ALA A 172 13.77 31.91 5.63
N GLU A 173 12.80 32.08 4.73
CA GLU A 173 13.05 32.45 3.32
C GLU A 173 13.75 33.83 3.20
N ARG A 174 13.45 34.78 4.10
CA ARG A 174 14.10 36.09 4.13
C ARG A 174 15.52 36.04 4.73
N LEU A 175 15.75 35.18 5.72
CA LEU A 175 17.02 35.07 6.43
C LEU A 175 18.07 34.29 5.65
N VAL A 176 17.66 33.29 4.86
CA VAL A 176 18.59 32.43 4.10
C VAL A 176 18.76 32.98 2.68
N PRO A 177 19.99 33.33 2.25
CA PRO A 177 20.26 33.73 0.86
C PRO A 177 19.82 32.65 -0.13
N LYS A 178 19.26 33.06 -1.28
CA LYS A 178 18.74 32.14 -2.31
C LYS A 178 19.75 31.09 -2.78
N ASP A 179 21.04 31.40 -2.77
CA ASP A 179 22.10 30.47 -3.18
C ASP A 179 22.22 29.23 -2.26
N GLN A 180 21.73 29.33 -1.02
CA GLN A 180 21.75 28.24 -0.04
C GLN A 180 20.44 27.43 -0.03
N TRP A 181 19.50 27.74 -0.94
CA TRP A 181 18.23 27.05 -0.99
C TRP A 181 18.38 25.64 -1.58
N PRO A 182 17.54 24.69 -1.14
CA PRO A 182 17.55 23.33 -1.67
C PRO A 182 17.18 23.35 -3.16
N THR A 183 18.07 22.80 -3.98
CA THR A 183 17.91 22.72 -5.43
C THR A 183 17.95 21.27 -5.88
N HIS A 184 17.22 20.95 -6.94
CA HIS A 184 17.29 19.63 -7.57
C HIS A 184 17.37 19.80 -9.08
N ARG A 185 17.68 18.70 -9.78
CA ARG A 185 17.74 18.68 -11.24
C ARG A 185 16.55 17.95 -11.81
N LEU A 186 15.98 18.53 -12.85
CA LEU A 186 14.96 17.87 -13.65
C LEU A 186 15.61 16.80 -14.54
N PRO A 187 14.92 15.68 -14.80
CA PRO A 187 15.39 14.71 -15.78
C PRO A 187 15.50 15.36 -17.16
N ALA A 188 16.56 15.04 -17.90
CA ALA A 188 16.76 15.55 -19.25
C ALA A 188 16.12 14.59 -20.29
N GLY A 189 15.23 15.12 -21.14
CA GLY A 189 14.62 14.38 -22.23
C GLY A 189 13.71 13.23 -21.76
N PHE A 190 13.85 12.05 -22.39
CA PHE A 190 13.04 10.86 -22.13
C PHE A 190 13.48 10.04 -20.90
N MET A 191 14.55 10.44 -20.19
CA MET A 191 15.06 9.64 -19.09
C MET A 191 14.17 9.73 -17.83
N PRO A 192 13.83 8.60 -17.17
CA PRO A 192 12.94 8.60 -16.00
C PRO A 192 13.62 9.03 -14.69
N PHE A 193 14.93 9.28 -14.69
CA PHE A 193 15.72 9.69 -13.52
C PHE A 193 16.63 10.87 -13.85
N SER A 194 16.89 11.74 -12.86
CA SER A 194 17.84 12.84 -13.03
C SER A 194 19.27 12.34 -12.85
N LEU A 195 20.11 12.56 -13.87
CA LEU A 195 21.53 12.24 -13.82
C LEU A 195 22.30 13.39 -13.15
N PRO A 196 23.36 13.08 -12.37
CA PRO A 196 24.25 14.12 -11.88
C PRO A 196 24.86 14.85 -13.10
N PHE A 197 24.84 16.19 -13.06
CA PHE A 197 25.37 17.11 -14.08
C PHE A 197 24.60 17.25 -15.40
N ILE A 198 23.58 16.43 -15.66
CA ILE A 198 22.70 16.56 -16.83
C ILE A 198 21.30 17.05 -16.38
N GLY A 199 20.75 18.04 -17.08
CA GLY A 199 19.42 18.60 -16.80
C GLY A 199 19.43 19.95 -16.07
N GLU A 200 18.31 20.66 -16.17
CA GLU A 200 18.12 22.00 -15.60
C GLU A 200 18.10 21.93 -14.07
N LYS A 201 18.89 22.78 -13.42
CA LYS A 201 18.91 22.93 -11.96
C LYS A 201 17.85 23.95 -11.57
N VAL A 202 16.82 23.49 -10.86
CA VAL A 202 15.70 24.31 -10.42
C VAL A 202 15.64 24.39 -8.90
N ASP A 203 15.06 25.47 -8.40
CA ASP A 203 14.69 25.60 -7.00
C ASP A 203 13.61 24.57 -6.64
N THR A 204 13.87 23.76 -5.63
CA THR A 204 12.96 22.69 -5.24
C THR A 204 11.65 23.23 -4.67
N ILE A 205 11.68 24.33 -3.91
CA ILE A 205 10.50 24.89 -3.25
C ILE A 205 9.56 25.49 -4.29
N ASP A 206 10.09 26.35 -5.16
CA ASP A 206 9.30 27.00 -6.21
C ASP A 206 8.75 25.99 -7.23
N TRP A 207 9.56 24.99 -7.60
CA TRP A 207 9.11 23.91 -8.47
C TRP A 207 7.97 23.11 -7.82
N CYS A 208 8.11 22.68 -6.56
CA CYS A 208 7.08 21.92 -5.86
C CYS A 208 5.78 22.73 -5.71
N ARG A 209 5.86 24.04 -5.41
CA ARG A 209 4.68 24.92 -5.31
C ARG A 209 3.92 25.00 -6.64
N LYS A 210 4.62 25.21 -7.75
CA LYS A 210 4.02 25.23 -9.11
C LYS A 210 3.41 23.88 -9.48
N GLU A 211 4.12 22.81 -9.16
CA GLU A 211 3.72 21.44 -9.44
C GLU A 211 2.45 21.04 -8.67
N ILE A 212 2.36 21.39 -7.39
CA ILE A 212 1.17 21.18 -6.55
C ILE A 212 -0.02 22.00 -7.08
N ALA A 213 0.20 23.25 -7.49
CA ALA A 213 -0.87 24.08 -8.07
C ALA A 213 -1.38 23.49 -9.39
N ALA A 214 -0.48 23.06 -10.29
CA ALA A 214 -0.82 22.45 -11.57
C ALA A 214 -1.60 21.13 -11.38
N THR A 215 -1.08 20.21 -10.56
CA THR A 215 -1.74 18.93 -10.27
C THR A 215 -3.07 19.11 -9.56
N THR A 216 -3.21 20.10 -8.68
CA THR A 216 -4.49 20.43 -8.04
C THR A 216 -5.53 20.91 -9.07
N GLY A 217 -5.13 21.76 -10.00
CA GLY A 217 -6.00 22.18 -11.11
C GLY A 217 -6.44 21.00 -11.99
N LEU A 218 -5.52 20.09 -12.31
CA LEU A 218 -5.84 18.86 -13.06
C LEU A 218 -6.79 17.94 -12.29
N LEU A 219 -6.59 17.75 -10.98
CA LEU A 219 -7.48 16.95 -10.15
C LEU A 219 -8.88 17.54 -10.04
N ILE A 220 -9.01 18.87 -9.95
CA ILE A 220 -10.32 19.53 -9.92
C ILE A 220 -11.06 19.26 -11.25
N LYS A 221 -10.38 19.48 -12.38
CA LYS A 221 -10.96 19.20 -13.71
C LYS A 221 -11.34 17.73 -13.85
N GLY A 222 -10.45 16.82 -13.46
CA GLY A 222 -10.70 15.38 -13.51
C GLY A 222 -11.87 14.93 -12.63
N ARG A 223 -12.06 15.57 -11.46
CA ARG A 223 -13.21 15.30 -10.59
C ARG A 223 -14.51 15.82 -11.17
N GLN A 224 -14.48 16.95 -11.87
CA GLN A 224 -15.64 17.49 -12.59
C GLN A 224 -16.05 16.57 -13.73
N THR A 225 -15.09 16.13 -14.56
CA THR A 225 -15.39 15.20 -15.67
C THR A 225 -15.99 13.88 -15.18
N VAL A 226 -15.47 13.32 -14.08
CA VAL A 226 -16.00 12.08 -13.46
C VAL A 226 -17.38 12.30 -12.81
N ALA A 227 -17.71 13.53 -12.40
CA ALA A 227 -19.05 13.87 -11.92
C ALA A 227 -20.04 14.00 -13.08
N ASP A 228 -19.64 14.64 -14.18
CA ASP A 228 -20.51 14.85 -15.36
C ASP A 228 -20.79 13.53 -16.10
N GLU A 229 -19.79 12.65 -16.26
CA GLU A 229 -19.96 11.31 -16.86
C GLU A 229 -21.01 10.45 -16.10
N SER A 230 -21.28 10.75 -14.82
CA SER A 230 -22.28 10.01 -14.02
C SER A 230 -23.73 10.45 -14.26
N LEU A 231 -23.95 11.58 -14.95
CA LEU A 231 -25.29 12.06 -15.33
C LEU A 231 -25.72 11.60 -16.71
N SER A 232 -24.79 11.24 -17.59
CA SER A 232 -25.12 10.61 -18.87
C SER A 232 -25.44 9.14 -18.63
N LEU A 233 -26.69 8.84 -18.25
CA LEU A 233 -27.31 7.61 -18.72
C LEU A 233 -27.08 7.57 -20.23
N SER A 234 -26.69 6.42 -20.80
CA SER A 234 -26.51 6.29 -22.25
C SER A 234 -27.76 6.85 -22.93
N GLU A 235 -27.64 8.05 -23.49
CA GLU A 235 -28.63 8.58 -24.41
C GLU A 235 -28.71 7.60 -25.56
N ASP A 236 -29.89 7.46 -26.15
CA ASP A 236 -30.07 6.74 -27.39
C ASP A 236 -29.14 7.36 -28.44
N VAL A 237 -27.97 6.74 -28.65
CA VAL A 237 -26.89 7.27 -29.48
C VAL A 237 -27.26 7.09 -30.95
N ASN A 238 -28.11 6.11 -31.24
CA ASN A 238 -28.48 5.69 -32.57
C ASN A 238 -29.82 6.29 -33.06
N GLY A 239 -30.61 6.90 -32.16
CA GLY A 239 -31.88 7.57 -32.43
C GLY A 239 -33.08 6.63 -32.64
N ASP A 240 -33.01 5.37 -32.22
CA ASP A 240 -34.06 4.35 -32.39
C ASP A 240 -35.18 4.37 -31.32
N GLY A 241 -35.07 5.27 -30.35
CA GLY A 241 -35.98 5.44 -29.23
C GLY A 241 -35.81 4.40 -28.12
N LYS A 242 -34.77 3.55 -28.17
CA LYS A 242 -34.46 2.51 -27.19
C LYS A 242 -33.02 2.66 -26.69
N VAL A 243 -32.75 2.08 -25.53
CA VAL A 243 -31.39 1.96 -25.00
C VAL A 243 -30.98 0.51 -25.18
N ASP A 244 -30.33 0.23 -26.30
CA ASP A 244 -29.92 -1.09 -26.71
C ASP A 244 -28.43 -1.31 -26.39
N ARG A 245 -27.97 -2.54 -26.64
CA ARG A 245 -26.60 -2.96 -26.33
C ARG A 245 -25.52 -2.13 -27.06
N GLN A 246 -25.92 -1.38 -28.08
CA GLN A 246 -25.08 -0.54 -28.93
C GLN A 246 -24.86 0.86 -28.32
N ASP A 247 -25.79 1.33 -27.48
CA ASP A 247 -25.72 2.61 -26.77
C ASP A 247 -24.90 2.50 -25.48
N LEU A 248 -24.60 1.28 -25.06
CA LEU A 248 -23.74 1.00 -23.92
C LEU A 248 -22.29 1.40 -24.25
N ASN A 249 -21.67 2.14 -23.33
CA ASN A 249 -20.21 2.35 -23.35
C ASN A 249 -19.52 0.98 -23.48
N LYS A 250 -18.70 0.81 -24.53
CA LYS A 250 -17.94 -0.43 -24.76
C LYS A 250 -17.19 -0.78 -23.49
N GLN A 251 -17.40 -1.99 -22.97
CA GLN A 251 -16.68 -2.51 -21.83
C GLN A 251 -15.17 -2.48 -22.15
N THR A 252 -14.44 -1.56 -21.54
CA THR A 252 -13.00 -1.34 -21.76
C THR A 252 -12.12 -2.33 -21.01
N TYR A 253 -12.71 -3.18 -20.17
CA TYR A 253 -11.98 -4.19 -19.40
C TYR A 253 -12.14 -5.58 -20.00
N PRO A 254 -11.06 -6.38 -20.04
CA PRO A 254 -11.17 -7.80 -20.34
C PRO A 254 -12.08 -8.48 -19.30
N PRO A 255 -12.90 -9.46 -19.69
CA PRO A 255 -13.62 -10.27 -18.71
C PRO A 255 -12.60 -10.92 -17.77
N LEU A 256 -12.88 -10.82 -16.46
CA LEU A 256 -12.11 -11.50 -15.41
C LEU A 256 -12.11 -13.02 -15.60
#